data_AF-A0A7K1AQF4-F1
#
_entry.id   AF-A0A7K1AQF4-F1
#
_cell.length_a   1.000
_cell.length_b   1.000
_cell.length_c   1.000
_cell.angle_alpha   90.00
_cell.angle_beta   90.00
_cell.angle_gamma   90.00
#
_symmetry.space_group_name_H-M   'P 1'
#
loop_
_entity.id
_entity.type
_entity.pdbx_description
1 polymer ?
#
loop_
_entity_poly.entity_id
_entity_poly.type
_entity_poly.pdbx_seq_one_letter_code
_entity_poly.pdbx_strand_id
1 'polypeptide(L)' 'ANFLSLQEELSTTENKVSFARQFYNDNVRSLNTAVKTIPTSFFAGLAKVGARDFYEVENPTDRNVPNVKF' A
#
# COMPACT_ATOMS: atom_id res chain seq x y z
N ALA A 1 -29.62 -6.54 -14.29
CA ALA A 1 -28.57 -5.71 -14.92
C ALA A 1 -27.75 -4.92 -13.89
N ASN A 2 -28.33 -4.41 -12.78
CA ASN A 2 -27.60 -3.57 -11.81
C ASN A 2 -26.56 -4.29 -10.91
N PHE A 3 -26.76 -5.58 -10.61
CA PHE A 3 -25.86 -6.29 -9.69
C PHE A 3 -24.51 -6.67 -10.32
N LEU A 4 -24.46 -6.91 -11.64
CA LEU A 4 -23.21 -7.21 -12.33
C LEU A 4 -22.31 -5.97 -12.43
N SER A 5 -22.87 -4.79 -12.72
CA SER A 5 -22.07 -3.56 -12.80
C SER A 5 -21.49 -3.18 -11.44
N LEU A 6 -22.25 -3.35 -10.35
CA LEU A 6 -21.76 -3.08 -9.01
C LEU A 6 -20.61 -4.02 -8.61
N GLN A 7 -20.71 -5.31 -8.94
CA GLN A 7 -19.62 -6.26 -8.69
C GLN A 7 -18.36 -5.95 -9.49
N GLU A 8 -18.50 -5.50 -10.74
CA GLU A 8 -17.38 -5.07 -11.58
C GLU A 8 -16.69 -3.82 -11.02
N GLU A 9 -17.48 -2.85 -10.55
CA GLU A 9 -16.98 -1.63 -9.91
C GLU A 9 -16.27 -1.92 -8.58
N LEU A 10 -16.81 -2.82 -7.76
CA LEU A 10 -16.18 -3.29 -6.53
C LEU A 10 -14.86 -3.99 -6.81
N SER A 11 -14.83 -4.95 -7.74
CA SER A 11 -13.60 -5.64 -8.17
C SER A 11 -12.54 -4.65 -8.67
N THR A 12 -12.94 -3.67 -9.48
CA THR A 12 -12.05 -2.62 -9.97
C THR A 12 -11.49 -1.77 -8.82
N THR A 13 -12.33 -1.45 -7.84
CA THR A 13 -11.93 -0.66 -6.67
C THR A 13 -10.97 -1.44 -5.77
N GLU A 14 -11.23 -2.73 -5.51
CA GLU A 14 -10.35 -3.61 -4.74
C GLU A 14 -8.98 -3.75 -5.41
N ASN A 15 -8.95 -3.92 -6.74
CA ASN A 15 -7.70 -3.95 -7.49
C ASN A 15 -6.90 -2.65 -7.35
N LYS A 16 -7.55 -1.49 -7.41
CA LYS A 16 -6.90 -0.18 -7.18
C LYS A 16 -6.34 -0.05 -5.77
N VAL A 17 -7.10 -0.48 -4.75
CA VAL A 17 -6.65 -0.45 -3.35
C VAL A 17 -5.44 -1.37 -3.16
N SER A 18 -5.47 -2.58 -3.72
CA SER A 18 -4.35 -3.53 -3.68
C SER A 18 -3.09 -2.94 -4.34
N PHE A 19 -3.23 -2.36 -5.53
CA PHE A 19 -2.13 -1.68 -6.23
C PHE A 19 -1.57 -0.51 -5.42
N ALA A 20 -2.42 0.35 -4.86
CA ALA A 20 -1.98 1.49 -4.05
C ALA A 20 -1.16 1.05 -2.82
N ARG A 21 -1.57 -0.04 -2.16
CA ARG A 21 -0.83 -0.63 -1.04
C ARG A 21 0.54 -1.14 -1.47
N GLN A 22 0.59 -1.90 -2.56
CA GLN A 22 1.85 -2.41 -3.11
C GLN A 22 2.79 -1.25 -3.48
N PHE A 23 2.28 -0.26 -4.20
CA PHE A 23 3.03 0.93 -4.61
C PHE A 23 3.59 1.70 -3.41
N TYR A 24 2.80 1.91 -2.35
CA TYR A 24 3.28 2.53 -1.12
C TYR A 24 4.44 1.73 -0.51
N ASN A 25 4.25 0.42 -0.36
CA ASN A 25 5.25 -0.47 0.23
C ASN A 25 6.54 -0.53 -0.58
N ASP A 26 6.45 -0.52 -1.90
CA ASP A 26 7.63 -0.50 -2.78
C ASP A 26 8.43 0.79 -2.62
N ASN A 27 7.74 1.93 -2.51
CA ASN A 27 8.39 3.22 -2.24
C ASN A 27 9.02 3.27 -0.85
N VAL A 28 8.33 2.77 0.18
CA VAL A 28 8.89 2.68 1.54
C VAL A 28 10.11 1.76 1.57
N ARG A 29 10.08 0.63 0.85
CA ARG A 29 11.25 -0.26 0.74
C ARG A 29 12.44 0.45 0.12
N SER A 30 12.20 1.17 -0.99
CA SER A 30 13.24 1.94 -1.69
C SER A 30 13.84 3.02 -0.77
N LEU A 31 12.97 3.79 -0.09
CA LEU A 31 13.39 4.80 0.88
C LEU A 31 14.22 4.20 2.02
N ASN A 32 13.72 3.14 2.65
CA ASN A 32 14.39 2.49 3.78
C ASN A 32 15.75 1.91 3.38
N THR A 33 15.84 1.38 2.15
CA THR A 33 17.09 0.88 1.58
C THR A 33 18.06 2.03 1.33
N ALA A 34 17.59 3.13 0.74
CA ALA A 34 18.41 4.31 0.47
C ALA A 34 18.94 4.94 1.77
N VAL A 35 18.10 5.10 2.80
CA VAL A 35 18.51 5.66 4.10
C VAL A 35 19.55 4.79 4.80
N LYS A 36 19.57 3.47 4.55
CA LYS A 36 20.53 2.53 5.15
C LYS A 36 21.79 2.32 4.30
N THR A 37 21.75 2.64 3.01
CA THR A 37 22.85 2.42 2.07
C THR A 37 23.82 3.61 2.05
N ILE A 38 25.11 3.35 1.94
CA ILE A 38 26.15 4.38 1.74
C ILE A 38 26.17 4.77 0.24
N PRO A 39 26.28 6.07 -0.12
CA PRO A 39 26.57 7.23 0.74
C PRO A 39 25.33 7.95 1.29
N THR A 40 24.13 7.56 0.87
CA THR A 40 22.88 8.24 1.22
C THR A 40 22.59 8.26 2.72
N SER A 41 23.05 7.26 3.48
CA SER A 41 22.93 7.22 4.94
C SER A 41 23.62 8.38 5.67
N PHE A 42 24.72 8.90 5.13
CA PHE A 42 25.43 10.06 5.72
C PHE A 42 24.62 11.35 5.59
N PHE A 43 23.89 11.50 4.48
CA PHE A 43 23.10 12.69 4.20
C PHE A 43 21.66 12.57 4.72
N ALA A 44 21.16 11.35 4.98
CA ALA A 44 19.80 11.12 5.47
C ALA A 44 19.50 11.88 6.78
N GLY A 45 20.44 11.88 7.72
CA GLY A 45 20.33 12.64 8.98
C GLY A 45 20.30 14.16 8.76
N LEU A 46 21.13 14.68 7.86
CA LEU A 46 21.16 16.10 7.50
C LEU A 46 19.87 16.54 6.78
N ALA A 47 19.33 15.69 5.92
CA ALA A 47 18.08 15.90 5.20
C ALA A 47 16.83 15.68 6.06
N LYS A 48 16.99 15.25 7.33
CA LYS A 48 15.89 14.84 8.23
C LYS A 48 14.98 13.77 7.62
N VAL A 49 15.55 12.89 6.79
CA VAL A 49 14.85 11.78 6.15
C VAL A 49 15.15 10.50 6.92
N GLY A 50 14.11 9.87 7.45
CA GLY A 50 14.19 8.61 8.20
C GLY A 50 13.52 7.45 7.47
N ALA A 51 13.72 6.25 7.99
CA ALA A 51 12.95 5.07 7.57
C ALA A 51 11.47 5.28 7.89
N ARG A 52 10.60 4.68 7.07
CA ARG A 52 9.15 4.68 7.22
C ARG A 52 8.65 3.25 7.40
N ASP A 53 7.54 3.10 8.08
CA ASP A 53 6.90 1.80 8.28
C ASP A 53 6.16 1.36 7.02
N PHE A 54 6.10 0.05 6.80
CA PHE A 54 5.29 -0.51 5.72
C PHE A 54 3.81 -0.38 6.07
N TYR A 55 2.99 -0.25 5.03
CA TYR A 55 1.55 -0.37 5.16
C TYR A 55 1.20 -1.86 5.22
N GLU A 56 0.92 -2.34 6.42
CA GLU A 56 0.44 -3.70 6.67
C GLU A 56 -1.07 -3.69 6.91
N VAL A 57 -1.75 -4.71 6.39
CA VAL A 57 -3.16 -4.92 6.70
C VAL A 57 -3.20 -5.78 7.96
N GLU A 58 -3.42 -5.14 9.11
CA GLU A 58 -3.38 -5.79 10.44
C GLU A 58 -4.39 -6.94 10.58
N ASN A 59 -5.51 -6.89 9.85
CA ASN A 59 -6.50 -7.95 9.81
C ASN A 59 -6.67 -8.53 8.40
N PRO A 60 -6.31 -9.82 8.15
CA PRO A 60 -6.57 -10.45 6.86
C PRO A 60 -8.07 -10.49 6.50
N THR A 61 -8.95 -10.36 7.48
CA THR A 61 -10.40 -10.20 7.35
C THR A 61 -10.82 -8.93 6.60
N ASP A 62 -10.02 -7.87 6.62
CA ASP A 62 -10.29 -6.61 5.89
C ASP A 62 -10.00 -6.73 4.39
N ARG A 63 -9.53 -7.90 3.95
CA ARG A 63 -9.44 -8.27 2.52
C ARG A 63 -10.70 -8.94 2.00
N ASN A 64 -11.66 -9.27 2.87
CA ASN A 64 -12.90 -9.90 2.44
C ASN A 64 -13.79 -8.87 1.74
N VAL A 65 -14.20 -9.21 0.53
CA VAL A 65 -15.18 -8.46 -0.27
C VAL A 65 -16.41 -8.19 0.61
N PRO A 66 -16.87 -6.94 0.76
CA PRO A 66 -18.03 -6.64 1.59
C PRO A 66 -19.25 -7.42 1.08
N ASN A 67 -19.88 -8.17 1.98
CA ASN A 67 -20.98 -9.06 1.65
C ASN A 67 -22.26 -8.23 1.46
N VAL A 68 -22.63 -7.95 0.21
CA VAL A 68 -23.83 -7.19 -0.13
C VAL A 68 -25.05 -8.06 0.12
N LYS A 69 -25.71 -7.88 1.27
CA LYS A 69 -27.04 -8.46 1.52
C LYS A 69 -28.09 -7.55 0.90
N PHE A 70 -28.94 -8.14 0.04
CA PHE A 70 -30.19 -7.54 -0.44
C PHE A 70 -31.32 -7.83 0.54
#